data_AF-R9KB45-F1
#
_entry.id   AF-R9KB45-F1
#
_cell.length_a   1.000
_cell.length_b   1.000
_cell.length_c   1.000
_cell.angle_alpha   90.00
_cell.angle_beta   90.00
_cell.angle_gamma   90.00
#
_symmetry.space_group_name_H-M   'P 1'
#
loop_
_entity.id
_entity.type
_entity.pdbx_description
1 polymer ?
#
loop_
_entity_poly.entity_id
_entity_poly.type
_entity_poly.pdbx_seq_one_letter_code
_entity_poly.pdbx_strand_id
1 'polypeptide(L)'
;MNLAIKKEELEALREKYPKGCRVELVKMDDPYREMPPGMQGVVTGVDDSGSIHVDWQNGSSLAVIFGEDHAVKIGDGEVTVGELLRRYVSHRKEFHFMTPSGYVDLTAQDAEKILAGEMKPKGHPGNPEYAVEMEVQELLGFRCKEADVRDRRGCVSALVY
;
A
#
# COMPACT_ATOMS: atom_id res chain seq x y z
N MET A 1 1.29 -36.13 -9.92
CA MET A 1 0.31 -36.22 -11.03
C MET A 1 0.31 -34.86 -11.71
N ASN A 2 0.69 -34.78 -13.00
CA ASN A 2 0.60 -33.53 -13.76
C ASN A 2 -0.86 -33.25 -14.11
N LEU A 3 -1.57 -32.54 -13.22
CA LEU A 3 -2.83 -31.91 -13.57
C LEU A 3 -2.49 -30.59 -14.25
N ALA A 4 -2.54 -30.57 -15.58
CA ALA A 4 -2.50 -29.31 -16.32
C ALA A 4 -3.67 -28.44 -15.84
N ILE A 5 -3.37 -27.24 -15.34
CA ILE A 5 -4.37 -26.26 -14.92
C ILE A 5 -5.34 -26.00 -16.07
N LYS A 6 -6.64 -25.95 -15.79
CA LYS A 6 -7.64 -25.62 -16.82
C LYS A 6 -7.47 -24.17 -17.25
N LYS A 7 -7.76 -23.88 -18.52
CA LYS A 7 -7.65 -22.51 -19.07
C LYS A 7 -8.41 -21.49 -18.22
N GLU A 8 -9.64 -21.80 -17.83
CA GLU A 8 -10.49 -20.93 -17.01
C GLU A 8 -9.88 -20.66 -15.62
N GLU A 9 -9.26 -21.68 -15.01
CA GLU A 9 -8.58 -21.54 -13.71
C GLU A 9 -7.31 -20.70 -13.84
N LEU A 10 -6.56 -20.88 -14.93
CA LEU A 10 -5.37 -20.07 -15.22
C LEU A 10 -5.73 -18.60 -15.48
N GLU A 11 -6.80 -18.33 -16.22
CA GLU A 11 -7.30 -16.97 -16.46
C GLU A 11 -7.77 -16.31 -15.15
N ALA A 12 -8.52 -17.03 -14.32
CA ALA A 12 -8.91 -16.56 -12.99
C ALA A 12 -7.70 -16.30 -12.07
N LEU A 13 -6.66 -17.12 -12.15
CA LEU A 13 -5.43 -16.94 -11.39
C LEU A 13 -4.67 -15.67 -11.81
N ARG A 14 -4.57 -15.45 -13.12
CA ARG A 14 -3.95 -14.23 -13.70
C ARG A 14 -4.71 -12.97 -13.35
N GLU A 15 -6.04 -13.02 -13.33
CA GLU A 15 -6.88 -11.89 -12.90
C GLU A 15 -6.74 -11.62 -11.40
N LYS A 16 -6.68 -12.69 -10.59
CA LYS A 16 -6.55 -12.57 -9.14
C LYS A 16 -5.17 -12.04 -8.72
N TYR A 17 -4.10 -12.50 -9.38
CA TYR A 17 -2.71 -12.16 -9.07
C TYR A 17 -2.02 -11.48 -10.26
N PRO A 18 -2.42 -10.25 -10.62
CA PRO A 18 -1.76 -9.53 -11.70
C PRO A 18 -0.35 -9.12 -11.28
N LYS A 19 0.53 -8.93 -12.27
CA LYS A 19 1.87 -8.40 -12.05
C LYS A 19 1.82 -7.07 -11.27
N GLY A 20 2.66 -6.94 -10.25
CA GLY A 20 2.72 -5.79 -9.34
C GLY A 20 1.84 -5.91 -8.10
N CYS A 21 0.97 -6.92 -8.02
CA CYS A 21 0.15 -7.17 -6.84
C CYS A 21 0.99 -7.64 -5.65
N ARG A 22 0.67 -7.19 -4.44
CA ARG A 22 1.27 -7.70 -3.20
C ARG A 22 0.58 -8.98 -2.75
N VAL A 23 1.36 -9.90 -2.19
CA VAL A 23 0.89 -11.16 -1.61
C VAL A 23 1.55 -11.39 -0.26
N GLU A 24 0.86 -12.16 0.57
CA GLU A 24 1.41 -12.71 1.81
C GLU A 24 1.41 -14.23 1.73
N LEU A 25 2.54 -14.82 2.09
CA LEU A 25 2.71 -16.26 2.15
C LEU A 25 1.92 -16.83 3.32
N VAL A 26 1.09 -17.82 3.06
CA VAL A 26 0.35 -18.56 4.10
C VAL A 26 0.99 -19.92 4.35
N LYS A 27 1.40 -20.60 3.30
CA LYS A 27 2.01 -21.93 3.39
C LYS A 27 2.92 -22.21 2.19
N MET A 28 4.11 -22.71 2.45
CA MET A 28 5.03 -23.28 1.48
C MET A 28 5.96 -24.24 2.21
N ASP A 29 6.13 -25.43 1.67
CA ASP A 29 6.94 -26.50 2.27
C ASP A 29 8.22 -26.66 1.44
N ASP A 30 9.26 -25.87 1.75
CA ASP A 30 10.57 -25.95 1.12
C ASP A 30 11.63 -26.30 2.19
N PRO A 31 12.33 -27.44 2.09
CA PRO A 31 13.30 -27.87 3.10
C PRO A 31 14.65 -27.16 3.01
N TYR A 32 14.87 -26.30 2.01
CA TYR A 32 16.14 -25.64 1.73
C TYR A 32 16.11 -24.14 2.02
N ARG A 33 14.93 -23.51 2.03
CA ARG A 33 14.72 -22.07 2.18
C ARG A 33 13.78 -21.75 3.33
N GLU A 34 14.09 -20.68 4.06
CA GLU A 34 13.20 -20.15 5.08
C GLU A 34 12.08 -19.33 4.44
N MET A 35 10.89 -19.93 4.34
CA MET A 35 9.67 -19.32 3.80
C MET A 35 8.56 -19.27 4.88
N PRO A 36 8.73 -18.47 5.95
CA PRO A 36 7.75 -18.38 7.03
C PRO A 36 6.41 -17.77 6.57
N PRO A 37 5.27 -18.27 7.10
CA PRO A 37 3.97 -17.60 6.94
C PRO A 37 4.02 -16.14 7.40
N GLY A 38 3.27 -15.27 6.73
CA GLY A 38 3.31 -13.81 6.94
C GLY A 38 4.37 -13.10 6.09
N MET A 39 5.23 -13.83 5.39
CA MET A 39 6.20 -13.23 4.48
C MET A 39 5.51 -12.55 3.31
N GLN A 40 5.86 -11.28 3.04
CA GLN A 40 5.28 -10.54 1.93
C GLN A 40 6.17 -10.56 0.70
N GLY A 41 5.53 -10.42 -0.46
CA GLY A 41 6.20 -10.31 -1.75
C GLY A 41 5.35 -9.60 -2.80
N VAL A 42 5.95 -9.34 -3.95
CA VAL A 42 5.32 -8.70 -5.10
C VAL A 42 5.26 -9.68 -6.26
N VAL A 43 4.08 -9.90 -6.81
CA VAL A 43 3.87 -10.79 -7.96
C VAL A 43 4.58 -10.22 -9.19
N THR A 44 5.46 -11.01 -9.81
CA THR A 44 6.17 -10.64 -11.05
C THR A 44 5.50 -11.22 -12.29
N GLY A 45 4.69 -12.30 -12.15
CA GLY A 45 3.88 -12.88 -13.22
C GLY A 45 3.25 -14.22 -12.82
N VAL A 46 2.39 -14.75 -13.70
CA VAL A 46 1.82 -16.11 -13.59
C VAL A 46 2.09 -16.85 -14.90
N ASP A 47 2.82 -17.97 -14.82
CA ASP A 47 3.17 -18.75 -16.01
C ASP A 47 2.07 -19.72 -16.45
N ASP A 48 2.27 -20.41 -17.57
CA ASP A 48 1.27 -21.31 -18.16
C ASP A 48 1.03 -22.59 -17.35
N SER A 49 1.89 -22.90 -16.37
CA SER A 49 1.68 -24.01 -15.44
C SER A 49 0.77 -23.63 -14.26
N GLY A 50 0.45 -22.34 -14.11
CA GLY A 50 -0.29 -21.82 -12.95
C GLY A 50 0.61 -21.45 -11.78
N SER A 51 1.93 -21.41 -11.95
CA SER A 51 2.85 -20.97 -10.89
C SER A 51 2.86 -19.44 -10.82
N ILE A 52 2.68 -18.89 -9.62
CA ILE A 52 2.74 -17.45 -9.37
C ILE A 52 4.18 -17.09 -8.98
N HIS A 53 4.85 -16.33 -9.82
CA HIS A 53 6.20 -15.84 -9.56
C HIS A 53 6.12 -14.61 -8.66
N VAL A 54 6.89 -14.62 -7.58
CA VAL A 54 6.87 -13.59 -6.54
C VAL A 54 8.29 -13.18 -6.20
N ASP A 55 8.52 -11.88 -6.11
CA ASP A 55 9.72 -11.30 -5.51
C ASP A 55 9.44 -11.13 -4.00
N TRP A 56 10.04 -12.01 -3.18
CA TRP A 56 9.81 -12.05 -1.75
C TRP A 56 10.76 -11.11 -1.01
N GLN A 57 10.29 -10.54 0.11
CA GLN A 57 11.09 -9.60 0.93
C GLN A 57 12.42 -10.16 1.47
N ASN A 58 12.58 -11.49 1.55
CA ASN A 58 13.84 -12.13 1.92
C ASN A 58 14.82 -12.30 0.74
N GLY A 59 14.48 -11.77 -0.44
CA GLY A 59 15.23 -11.93 -1.68
C GLY A 59 15.01 -13.28 -2.38
N SER A 60 14.12 -14.13 -1.87
CA SER A 60 13.71 -15.36 -2.56
C SER A 60 12.86 -15.03 -3.79
N SER A 61 12.97 -15.89 -4.81
CA SER A 61 12.13 -15.86 -6.01
C SER A 61 11.32 -17.14 -6.19
N LEU A 62 11.11 -17.89 -5.10
CA LEU A 62 10.40 -19.17 -5.15
C LEU A 62 8.93 -18.94 -5.54
N ALA A 63 8.48 -19.63 -6.59
CA ALA A 63 7.13 -19.48 -7.08
C ALA A 63 6.13 -20.17 -6.13
N VAL A 64 4.92 -19.62 -6.03
CA VAL A 64 3.78 -20.24 -5.36
C VAL A 64 3.14 -21.22 -6.34
N ILE A 65 3.27 -22.51 -6.08
CA ILE A 65 2.75 -23.57 -6.94
C ILE A 65 1.26 -23.80 -6.66
N PHE A 66 0.44 -23.72 -7.72
CA PHE A 66 -0.99 -23.91 -7.61
C PHE A 66 -1.35 -25.32 -7.09
N GLY A 67 -2.08 -25.37 -5.97
CA GLY A 67 -2.52 -26.62 -5.35
C GLY A 67 -1.53 -27.22 -4.35
N GLU A 68 -0.29 -26.73 -4.28
CA GLU A 68 0.74 -27.16 -3.33
C GLU A 68 1.02 -26.08 -2.28
N ASP A 69 1.26 -24.85 -2.75
CA ASP A 69 1.52 -23.69 -1.92
C ASP A 69 0.29 -22.80 -1.76
N HIS A 70 0.32 -21.93 -0.75
CA HIS A 70 -0.75 -20.99 -0.49
C HIS A 70 -0.21 -19.59 -0.22
N ALA A 71 -0.65 -18.63 -1.04
CA ALA A 71 -0.47 -17.22 -0.81
C ALA A 71 -1.77 -16.47 -1.07
N VAL A 72 -2.02 -15.44 -0.26
CA VAL A 72 -3.20 -14.59 -0.39
C VAL A 72 -2.79 -13.26 -0.97
N LYS A 73 -3.60 -12.76 -1.90
CA LYS A 73 -3.50 -11.37 -2.34
C LYS A 73 -3.83 -10.49 -1.14
N ILE A 74 -2.89 -9.63 -0.79
CA ILE A 74 -3.15 -8.56 0.17
C ILE A 74 -3.48 -7.31 -0.61
N GLY A 75 -4.33 -6.45 -0.03
CA GLY A 75 -4.60 -5.15 -0.65
C GLY A 75 -3.32 -4.35 -0.82
N ASP A 76 -3.37 -3.31 -1.65
CA ASP A 76 -2.43 -2.21 -1.54
C ASP A 76 -2.54 -1.73 -0.09
N GLY A 77 -1.55 -2.06 0.76
CA GLY A 77 -1.65 -1.85 2.21
C GLY A 77 -2.18 -0.44 2.51
N GLU A 78 -2.97 -0.30 3.58
CA GLU A 78 -3.39 1.03 3.97
C GLU A 78 -2.23 1.76 4.64
N VAL A 79 -2.08 3.04 4.35
CA VAL A 79 -1.19 3.94 5.07
C VAL A 79 -2.00 5.11 5.60
N THR A 80 -1.76 5.44 6.86
CA THR A 80 -2.39 6.60 7.49
C THR A 80 -1.71 7.89 7.04
N VAL A 81 -2.45 9.00 7.08
CA VAL A 81 -1.86 10.34 6.92
C VAL A 81 -0.72 10.55 7.92
N GLY A 82 -0.86 10.10 9.17
CA GLY A 82 0.20 10.24 10.17
C GLY A 82 1.48 9.46 9.86
N GLU A 83 1.40 8.32 9.19
CA GLU A 83 2.57 7.59 8.68
C GLU A 83 3.18 8.31 7.47
N LEU A 84 2.36 8.83 6.55
CA LEU A 84 2.84 9.62 5.40
C LEU A 84 3.57 10.88 5.84
N LEU A 85 3.01 11.64 6.78
CA LEU A 85 3.66 12.83 7.34
C LEU A 85 5.03 12.45 7.92
N ARG A 86 5.08 11.43 8.79
CA ARG A 86 6.35 10.96 9.40
C ARG A 86 7.37 10.51 8.36
N ARG A 87 6.93 9.84 7.29
CA ARG A 87 7.80 9.35 6.22
C ARG A 87 8.45 10.48 5.42
N TYR A 88 7.71 11.57 5.18
CA TYR A 88 8.12 12.60 4.22
C TYR A 88 8.47 13.95 4.83
N VAL A 89 8.19 14.21 6.11
CA VAL A 89 8.44 15.50 6.76
C VAL A 89 9.92 15.92 6.69
N SER A 90 10.86 14.99 6.90
CA SER A 90 12.30 15.23 6.78
C SER A 90 12.76 15.54 5.35
N HIS A 91 11.96 15.20 4.35
CA HIS A 91 12.21 15.47 2.94
C HIS A 91 11.70 16.85 2.51
N ARG A 92 11.14 17.64 3.45
CA ARG A 92 10.56 18.98 3.22
C ARG A 92 9.54 19.01 2.07
N LYS A 93 8.75 17.95 1.96
CA LYS A 93 7.64 17.85 1.01
C LYS A 93 6.46 18.67 1.51
N GLU A 94 5.69 19.20 0.58
CA GLU A 94 4.33 19.65 0.82
C GLU A 94 3.37 18.46 0.73
N PHE A 95 2.24 18.56 1.40
CA PHE A 95 1.23 17.51 1.45
C PHE A 95 -0.10 18.06 0.96
N HIS A 96 -0.74 17.33 0.06
CA HIS A 96 -2.07 17.64 -0.46
C HIS A 96 -2.97 16.42 -0.31
N PHE A 97 -3.85 16.45 0.69
CA PHE A 97 -4.79 15.36 0.94
C PHE A 97 -6.19 15.76 0.50
N MET A 98 -6.82 14.90 -0.31
CA MET A 98 -8.24 14.98 -0.61
C MET A 98 -8.97 14.13 0.44
N THR A 99 -9.64 14.79 1.38
CA THR A 99 -10.40 14.18 2.48
C THR A 99 -11.89 14.10 2.11
N PRO A 100 -12.71 13.31 2.82
CA PRO A 100 -14.16 13.28 2.58
C PRO A 100 -14.85 14.66 2.71
N SER A 101 -14.27 15.58 3.48
CA SER A 101 -14.81 16.91 3.77
C SER A 101 -14.15 18.05 2.98
N GLY A 102 -13.30 17.75 2.00
CA GLY A 102 -12.58 18.74 1.20
C GLY A 102 -11.08 18.45 1.13
N TYR A 103 -10.25 19.48 1.24
CA TYR A 103 -8.81 19.38 1.06
C TYR A 103 -8.07 19.81 2.32
N VAL A 104 -6.92 19.19 2.55
CA VAL A 104 -5.95 19.59 3.57
C VAL A 104 -4.61 19.77 2.89
N ASP A 105 -4.14 21.01 2.86
CA ASP A 105 -2.84 21.42 2.34
C ASP A 105 -1.90 21.72 3.50
N LEU A 106 -0.74 21.08 3.53
CA LEU A 106 0.25 21.27 4.60
C LEU A 106 1.63 21.52 4.00
N THR A 107 2.32 22.52 4.55
CA THR A 107 3.77 22.60 4.39
C THR A 107 4.46 21.55 5.27
N ALA A 108 5.76 21.34 5.03
CA ALA A 108 6.56 20.51 5.93
C ALA A 108 6.54 21.01 7.38
N GLN A 109 6.52 22.33 7.59
CA GLN A 109 6.48 22.92 8.93
C GLN A 109 5.14 22.69 9.62
N ASP A 110 4.03 22.73 8.88
CA ASP A 110 2.71 22.41 9.43
C ASP A 110 2.66 20.95 9.86
N ALA A 111 3.19 20.04 9.03
CA ALA A 111 3.29 18.62 9.36
C ALA A 111 4.10 18.36 10.65
N GLU A 112 5.25 19.04 10.82
CA GLU A 112 6.06 18.96 12.05
C GLU A 112 5.24 19.36 13.29
N LYS A 113 4.56 20.51 13.23
CA LYS A 113 3.77 21.03 14.36
C LYS A 113 2.56 20.15 14.66
N ILE A 114 1.88 19.63 13.64
CA ILE A 114 0.73 18.73 13.81
C ILE A 114 1.19 17.42 14.47
N LEU A 115 2.30 16.84 14.02
CA LEU A 115 2.86 15.62 14.61
C LEU A 115 3.31 15.84 16.07
N ALA A 116 3.79 17.04 16.41
CA ALA A 116 4.14 17.44 17.77
C ALA A 116 2.92 17.81 18.64
N GLY A 117 1.72 17.92 18.05
CA GLY A 117 0.51 18.38 18.74
C GLY A 117 0.48 19.89 19.03
N GLU A 118 1.35 20.66 18.37
CA GLU A 118 1.49 22.11 18.53
C GLU A 118 0.54 22.92 17.63
N MET A 119 -0.07 22.28 16.64
CA MET A 119 -0.97 22.89 15.67
C MET A 119 -2.15 21.98 15.36
N LYS A 120 -3.36 22.55 15.31
CA LYS A 120 -4.51 21.87 14.71
C LYS A 120 -4.47 21.98 13.18
N PRO A 121 -4.68 20.87 12.46
CA PRO A 121 -4.83 20.92 11.01
C PRO A 121 -6.10 21.67 10.60
N LYS A 122 -6.09 22.20 9.37
CA LYS A 122 -7.25 22.90 8.79
C LYS A 122 -7.62 22.27 7.45
N GLY A 123 -8.90 21.97 7.27
CA GLY A 123 -9.48 21.51 6.01
C GLY A 123 -10.31 22.60 5.35
N HIS A 124 -10.40 22.61 4.02
CA HIS A 124 -11.18 23.61 3.27
C HIS A 124 -11.94 22.99 2.09
N PRO A 125 -13.09 23.57 1.68
CA PRO A 125 -13.92 23.05 0.58
C PRO A 125 -13.38 23.40 -0.83
N GLY A 126 -12.07 23.63 -0.97
CA GLY A 126 -11.43 24.08 -2.23
C GLY A 126 -11.08 25.57 -2.28
N ASN A 127 -11.56 26.38 -1.33
CA ASN A 127 -11.06 27.74 -1.11
C ASN A 127 -10.51 27.87 0.34
N PRO A 128 -9.19 28.10 0.53
CA PRO A 128 -8.54 28.21 1.83
C PRO A 128 -9.11 29.29 2.76
N GLU A 129 -9.82 30.30 2.24
CA GLU A 129 -10.49 31.31 3.08
C GLU A 129 -11.58 30.72 3.99
N TYR A 130 -12.16 29.58 3.59
CA TYR A 130 -13.18 28.85 4.35
C TYR A 130 -12.58 27.67 5.12
N ALA A 131 -11.29 27.73 5.45
CA ALA A 131 -10.63 26.67 6.18
C ALA A 131 -11.13 26.57 7.64
N VAL A 132 -11.45 25.37 8.08
CA VAL A 132 -11.95 25.06 9.43
C VAL A 132 -10.96 24.12 10.13
N GLU A 133 -10.71 24.36 11.41
CA GLU A 133 -9.88 23.48 12.23
C GLU A 133 -10.53 22.11 12.41
N MET A 134 -9.72 21.07 12.39
CA MET A 134 -10.13 19.70 12.72
C MET A 134 -9.23 19.11 13.81
N GLU A 135 -9.66 18.01 14.40
CA GLU A 135 -8.86 17.36 15.45
C GLU A 135 -7.61 16.70 14.84
N VAL A 136 -6.48 16.77 15.54
CA VAL A 136 -5.22 16.19 15.06
C VAL A 136 -5.40 14.70 14.78
N GLN A 137 -6.06 13.98 15.69
CA GLN A 137 -6.28 12.54 15.54
C GLN A 137 -7.23 12.19 14.39
N GLU A 138 -8.12 13.10 14.01
CA GLU A 138 -8.98 12.93 12.84
C GLU A 138 -8.14 12.95 11.57
N LEU A 139 -7.32 14.00 11.37
CA LEU A 139 -6.45 14.07 10.20
C LEU A 139 -5.47 12.89 10.15
N LEU A 140 -4.76 12.63 11.24
CA LEU A 140 -3.72 11.60 11.27
C LEU A 140 -4.29 10.19 11.10
N GLY A 141 -5.58 10.00 11.41
CA GLY A 141 -6.29 8.73 11.33
C GLY A 141 -6.87 8.42 9.95
N PHE A 142 -7.01 9.40 9.06
CA PHE A 142 -7.39 9.16 7.67
C PHE A 142 -6.40 8.23 6.97
N ARG A 143 -6.91 7.39 6.08
CA ARG A 143 -6.11 6.38 5.39
C ARG A 143 -6.26 6.47 3.89
N CYS A 144 -5.29 5.94 3.19
CA CYS A 144 -5.41 5.66 1.78
C CYS A 144 -4.72 4.34 1.45
N LYS A 145 -5.02 3.79 0.28
CA LYS A 145 -4.23 2.70 -0.28
C LYS A 145 -2.83 3.23 -0.61
N GLU A 146 -1.80 2.46 -0.28
CA GLU A 146 -0.40 2.82 -0.57
C GLU A 146 -0.20 3.09 -2.08
N ALA A 147 -0.90 2.36 -2.95
CA ALA A 147 -0.86 2.55 -4.40
C ALA A 147 -1.46 3.88 -4.89
N ASP A 148 -2.32 4.52 -4.09
CA ASP A 148 -2.94 5.81 -4.40
C ASP A 148 -2.06 7.00 -3.96
N VAL A 149 -0.97 6.74 -3.22
CA VAL A 149 -0.01 7.76 -2.79
C VAL A 149 0.85 8.21 -3.97
N ARG A 150 0.76 9.49 -4.32
CA ARG A 150 1.55 10.11 -5.37
C ARG A 150 2.66 10.95 -4.76
N ASP A 151 3.88 10.43 -4.80
CA ASP A 151 5.09 11.18 -4.51
C ASP A 151 5.65 11.80 -5.81
N ARG A 152 5.52 13.12 -5.96
CA ARG A 152 6.11 13.89 -7.06
C ARG A 152 7.12 14.88 -6.51
N ARG A 153 8.01 15.42 -7.36
CA ARG A 153 9.02 16.40 -6.93
C ARG A 153 8.35 17.54 -6.14
N GLY A 154 8.67 17.61 -4.83
CA GLY A 154 8.15 18.62 -3.91
C GLY A 154 6.85 18.29 -3.17
N CYS A 155 6.02 17.33 -3.61
CA CYS A 155 4.67 17.15 -3.06
C CYS A 155 4.27 15.67 -2.95
N VAL A 156 3.65 15.32 -1.82
CA VAL A 156 2.97 14.03 -1.59
C VAL A 156 1.47 14.28 -1.60
N SER A 157 0.73 13.55 -2.43
CA SER A 157 -0.73 13.66 -2.49
C SER A 157 -1.42 12.31 -2.45
N ALA A 158 -2.60 12.28 -1.81
CA ALA A 158 -3.43 11.08 -1.73
C ALA A 158 -4.91 11.45 -1.57
N LEU A 159 -5.79 10.58 -2.09
CA LEU A 159 -7.19 10.55 -1.72
C LEU A 159 -7.32 9.71 -0.45
N VAL A 160 -7.79 10.31 0.63
CA VAL A 160 -7.89 9.67 1.94
C VAL A 160 -9.34 9.52 2.38
N TYR A 161 -9.62 8.48 3.17
CA TYR A 161 -10.94 8.12 3.67
C TYR A 161 -10.90 7.74 5.15
#